data_AF-A0A1Y6DA27-F1
#
_entry.id   AF-A0A1Y6DA27-F1
#
_cell.length_a   1.000
_cell.length_b   1.000
_cell.length_c   1.000
_cell.angle_alpha   90.00
_cell.angle_beta   90.00
_cell.angle_gamma   90.00
#
_symmetry.space_group_name_H-M   'P 1'
#
loop_
_entity.id
_entity.type
_entity.pdbx_description
1 polymer ?
#
loop_
_entity_poly.entity_id
_entity_poly.type
_entity_poly.pdbx_seq_one_letter_code
_entity_poly.pdbx_strand_id
1 'polypeptide(L)'
;MTPKEAQFILENLAHGIDPVTGTALPDDVIFRAPRVLLALLMGAQGLEILALENRNLVPAQAGQPWTPDEERRLLAAFDSGIDIKEIAKWHGRSRGGITARLVRLGRIEEGSEIYAKPKRGEK
;
A
#
# COMPACT_ATOMS: atom_id res chain seq x y z
N MET A 1 4.47 -16.81 -3.64
CA MET A 1 4.79 -16.45 -2.24
C MET A 1 4.61 -14.95 -2.07
N THR A 2 3.63 -14.53 -1.28
CA THR A 2 3.45 -13.10 -0.92
C THR A 2 4.25 -12.74 0.34
N PRO A 3 4.56 -11.44 0.61
CA PRO A 3 5.24 -11.06 1.86
C PRO A 3 4.49 -11.51 3.13
N LYS A 4 3.14 -11.48 3.10
CA LYS A 4 2.30 -11.99 4.20
C LYS A 4 2.43 -13.50 4.40
N GLU A 5 2.50 -14.25 3.29
CA GLU A 5 2.67 -15.71 3.31
C GLU A 5 4.05 -16.09 3.85
N ALA A 6 5.10 -15.35 3.46
CA ALA A 6 6.44 -15.54 4.01
C ALA A 6 6.50 -15.20 5.51
N GLN A 7 5.86 -14.11 5.94
CA GLN A 7 5.76 -13.74 7.35
C GLN A 7 5.08 -14.85 8.17
N PHE A 8 3.93 -15.34 7.70
CA PHE A 8 3.21 -16.44 8.34
C PHE A 8 4.09 -17.69 8.50
N ILE A 9 4.85 -18.07 7.47
CA ILE A 9 5.76 -19.22 7.54
C ILE A 9 6.84 -19.02 8.62
N LEU A 10 7.48 -17.85 8.66
CA LEU A 10 8.54 -17.55 9.62
C LEU A 10 8.02 -17.53 11.07
N GLU A 11 6.83 -16.97 11.30
CA GLU A 11 6.18 -16.94 12.63
C GLU A 11 5.83 -18.36 13.10
N ASN A 12 5.22 -19.19 12.26
CA ASN A 12 4.91 -20.57 12.62
C ASN A 12 6.19 -21.35 12.98
N LEU A 13 7.24 -21.24 12.17
CA LEU A 13 8.51 -21.89 12.47
C LEU A 13 9.15 -21.38 13.77
N ALA A 14 9.07 -20.08 14.05
CA ALA A 14 9.55 -19.50 15.31
C ALA A 14 8.77 -20.02 16.52
N HIS A 15 7.46 -20.25 16.38
CA HIS A 15 6.62 -20.86 17.42
C HIS A 15 6.76 -22.38 17.50
N GLY A 16 7.59 -23.00 16.65
CA GLY A 16 7.75 -24.45 16.60
C GLY A 16 6.51 -25.13 16.04
N ILE A 17 5.85 -24.53 15.05
CA ILE A 17 4.67 -25.04 14.37
C ILE A 17 5.04 -25.28 12.91
N ASP A 18 4.62 -26.42 12.36
CA ASP A 18 4.75 -26.71 10.94
C ASP A 18 3.79 -25.77 10.16
N PRO A 19 4.30 -24.90 9.28
CA PRO A 19 3.48 -23.92 8.55
C PRO A 19 2.52 -24.56 7.52
N VAL A 20 2.72 -25.83 7.16
CA VAL A 20 1.88 -26.56 6.20
C VAL A 20 0.79 -27.36 6.90
N THR A 21 1.14 -28.03 8.01
CA THR A 21 0.18 -28.91 8.73
C THR A 21 -0.47 -28.25 9.94
N GLY A 22 0.10 -27.15 10.46
CA GLY A 22 -0.37 -26.48 11.67
C GLY A 22 -0.10 -27.26 12.96
N THR A 23 0.71 -28.32 12.90
CA THR A 23 1.03 -29.17 14.05
C THR A 23 2.31 -28.71 14.73
N ALA A 24 2.47 -29.03 16.02
CA ALA A 24 3.69 -28.72 16.75
C ALA A 24 4.87 -29.52 16.17
N LEU A 25 5.96 -28.83 15.87
CA LEU A 25 7.23 -29.42 15.50
C LEU A 25 7.84 -30.15 16.70
N PRO A 26 8.53 -31.27 16.46
CA PRO A 26 9.27 -31.98 17.50
C PRO A 26 10.21 -31.08 18.30
N ASP A 27 10.52 -31.46 19.53
CA ASP A 27 11.34 -30.66 20.45
C ASP A 27 12.82 -30.58 20.05
N ASP A 28 13.30 -31.47 19.18
CA ASP A 28 14.70 -31.60 18.75
C ASP A 28 15.09 -30.74 17.54
N VAL A 29 14.16 -29.92 17.03
CA VAL A 29 14.34 -29.23 15.75
C VAL A 29 15.10 -27.91 15.93
N ILE A 30 15.99 -27.61 14.98
CA ILE A 30 16.89 -26.44 14.92
C ILE A 30 16.19 -25.08 15.13
N PHE A 31 14.86 -25.00 14.93
CA PHE A 31 14.07 -23.77 15.07
C PHE A 31 14.02 -23.24 16.50
N ARG A 32 14.21 -24.10 17.50
CA ARG A 32 14.26 -23.68 18.92
C ARG A 32 15.63 -23.20 19.37
N ALA A 33 16.66 -23.33 18.53
CA ALA A 33 17.96 -22.76 18.83
C ALA A 33 17.84 -21.23 18.92
N PRO A 34 18.31 -20.57 20.00
CA PRO A 34 18.07 -19.15 20.23
C PRO A 34 18.44 -18.24 19.05
N ARG A 35 19.54 -18.54 18.33
CA ARG A 35 19.97 -17.77 17.16
C ARG A 35 19.03 -17.94 15.96
N VAL A 36 18.50 -19.14 15.75
CA VAL A 36 17.57 -19.44 14.65
C VAL A 36 16.22 -18.80 14.95
N LEU A 37 15.72 -18.95 16.17
CA LEU A 37 14.50 -18.30 16.63
C LEU A 37 14.55 -16.78 16.42
N LEU A 38 15.63 -16.14 16.87
CA LEU A 38 15.82 -14.70 16.69
C LEU A 38 15.90 -14.30 15.21
N ALA A 39 16.59 -15.10 14.37
CA ALA A 39 16.67 -14.84 12.94
C ALA A 39 15.30 -14.91 12.25
N LEU A 40 14.48 -15.91 12.62
CA LEU A 40 13.11 -16.06 12.09
C LEU A 40 12.22 -14.89 12.51
N LEU A 41 12.24 -14.51 13.79
CA LEU A 41 11.46 -13.39 14.30
C LEU A 41 11.88 -12.06 13.66
N MET A 42 13.18 -11.80 13.50
CA MET A 42 13.68 -10.61 12.81
C MET A 42 13.27 -10.60 11.33
N GLY A 43 13.30 -11.76 10.66
CA GLY A 43 12.83 -11.89 9.29
C GLY A 43 11.34 -11.58 9.14
N ALA A 44 10.50 -12.08 10.05
CA ALA A 44 9.06 -11.81 10.07
C ALA A 44 8.78 -10.31 10.27
N GLN A 45 9.44 -9.67 11.23
CA GLN A 45 9.33 -8.23 11.47
C GLN A 45 9.81 -7.39 10.27
N GLY A 46 10.91 -7.79 9.63
CA GLY A 46 11.42 -7.11 8.44
C GLY A 46 10.41 -7.13 7.28
N LEU A 47 9.69 -8.24 7.10
CA LEU A 47 8.63 -8.34 6.10
C LEU A 47 7.42 -7.46 6.43
N GLU A 48 7.08 -7.30 7.72
CA GLU A 48 6.03 -6.39 8.14
C GLU A 48 6.39 -4.93 7.82
N ILE A 49 7.62 -4.50 8.13
CA ILE A 49 8.12 -3.15 7.80
C ILE A 49 8.04 -2.91 6.29
N LEU A 50 8.52 -3.85 5.48
CA LEU A 50 8.42 -3.75 4.02
C LEU A 50 6.96 -3.69 3.54
N ALA A 51 6.05 -4.42 4.17
CA ALA A 51 4.63 -4.35 3.83
C ALA A 51 4.00 -3.00 4.20
N LEU A 52 4.40 -2.40 5.33
CA LEU A 52 3.97 -1.06 5.74
C LEU A 52 4.50 0.02 4.79
N GLU A 53 5.77 -0.06 4.40
CA GLU A 53 6.36 0.83 3.40
C GLU A 53 5.62 0.71 2.06
N ASN A 54 5.34 -0.50 1.60
CA ASN A 54 4.56 -0.71 0.37
C ASN A 54 3.13 -0.17 0.47
N ARG A 55 2.47 -0.26 1.64
CA ARG A 55 1.15 0.37 1.85
C ARG A 55 1.23 1.90 1.77
N ASN A 56 2.33 2.51 2.21
CA ASN A 56 2.52 3.95 2.09
C ASN A 56 2.80 4.40 0.64
N LEU A 57 3.27 3.50 -0.22
CA LEU A 57 3.50 3.77 -1.65
C LEU A 57 2.21 3.68 -2.48
N VAL A 58 1.23 2.87 -2.06
CA VAL A 58 -0.06 2.76 -2.75
C VAL A 58 -1.03 3.80 -2.19
N PRO A 59 -1.55 4.73 -3.00
CA PRO A 59 -2.58 5.65 -2.53
C PRO A 59 -3.78 4.87 -1.99
N ALA A 60 -4.21 5.16 -0.76
CA ALA A 60 -5.26 4.42 -0.04
C ALA A 60 -6.58 4.27 -0.83
N GLN A 61 -6.86 5.19 -1.75
CA GLN A 61 -8.05 5.25 -2.59
C GLN A 61 -7.79 4.89 -4.06
N ALA A 62 -6.64 4.28 -4.38
CA ALA A 62 -6.33 3.81 -5.73
C ALA A 62 -7.39 2.78 -6.21
N GLY A 63 -8.03 3.07 -7.33
CA GLY A 63 -9.07 2.20 -7.92
C GLY A 63 -10.46 2.28 -7.27
N GLN A 64 -10.64 3.02 -6.16
CA GLN A 64 -11.94 3.21 -5.54
C GLN A 64 -12.85 4.13 -6.39
N PRO A 65 -14.17 3.89 -6.46
CA PRO A 65 -15.10 4.80 -7.14
C PRO A 65 -15.09 6.17 -6.46
N TRP A 66 -15.37 7.23 -7.23
CA TRP A 66 -15.52 8.59 -6.69
C TRP A 66 -16.91 8.76 -6.11
N THR A 67 -17.01 9.23 -4.86
CA THR A 67 -18.31 9.55 -4.26
C THR A 67 -18.68 11.02 -4.50
N PRO A 68 -19.98 11.37 -4.62
CA PRO A 68 -20.38 12.76 -4.85
C PRO A 68 -19.85 13.74 -3.79
N ASP A 69 -19.76 13.32 -2.53
CA ASP A 69 -19.20 14.14 -1.46
C ASP A 69 -17.70 14.33 -1.58
N GLU A 70 -16.98 13.31 -2.02
CA GLU A 70 -15.55 13.40 -2.32
C GLU A 70 -15.29 14.34 -3.50
N GLU A 71 -16.09 14.27 -4.56
CA GLU A 71 -15.98 15.20 -5.68
C GLU A 71 -16.23 16.64 -5.27
N ARG A 72 -17.23 16.88 -4.42
CA ARG A 72 -17.51 18.23 -3.91
C ARG A 72 -16.32 18.79 -3.15
N ARG A 73 -15.66 17.96 -2.32
CA ARG A 73 -14.43 18.35 -1.60
C ARG A 73 -13.27 18.59 -2.55
N LEU A 74 -13.10 17.75 -3.57
CA LEU A 74 -12.09 17.91 -4.61
C LEU A 74 -12.25 19.25 -5.34
N LEU A 75 -13.47 19.55 -5.79
CA LEU A 75 -13.79 20.79 -6.50
C LEU A 75 -13.55 22.01 -5.62
N ALA A 76 -14.06 21.99 -4.38
CA ALA A 76 -13.86 23.10 -3.45
C ALA A 76 -12.37 23.35 -3.16
N ALA A 77 -11.58 22.30 -2.97
CA ALA A 77 -10.14 22.41 -2.73
C ALA A 77 -9.40 22.98 -3.95
N PHE A 78 -9.76 22.52 -5.16
CA PHE A 78 -9.18 23.02 -6.40
C PHE A 78 -9.55 24.48 -6.68
N ASP A 79 -10.83 24.83 -6.52
CA ASP A 79 -11.35 26.18 -6.72
C ASP A 79 -10.78 27.16 -5.65
N SER A 80 -10.33 26.65 -4.50
CA SER A 80 -9.61 27.42 -3.47
C SER A 80 -8.12 27.61 -3.76
N GLY A 81 -7.61 27.10 -4.90
CA GLY A 81 -6.21 27.23 -5.30
C GLY A 81 -5.24 26.31 -4.57
N ILE A 82 -5.72 25.23 -3.94
CA ILE A 82 -4.86 24.26 -3.25
C ILE A 82 -4.06 23.46 -4.29
N ASP A 83 -2.77 23.24 -4.02
CA ASP A 83 -1.91 22.48 -4.91
C ASP A 83 -2.39 21.03 -5.06
N ILE A 84 -2.37 20.51 -6.30
CA ILE A 84 -2.84 19.15 -6.62
C ILE A 84 -2.12 18.07 -5.81
N LYS A 85 -0.85 18.28 -5.44
CA LYS A 85 -0.11 17.34 -4.59
C LYS A 85 -0.72 17.27 -3.18
N GLU A 86 -1.15 18.39 -2.63
CA GLU A 86 -1.80 18.45 -1.32
C GLU A 86 -3.22 17.89 -1.39
N ILE A 87 -3.98 18.22 -2.43
CA ILE A 87 -5.30 17.60 -2.69
C ILE A 87 -5.17 16.07 -2.80
N ALA A 88 -4.17 15.58 -3.52
CA ALA A 88 -3.90 14.15 -3.68
C ALA A 88 -3.65 13.45 -2.33
N LYS A 89 -2.88 14.07 -1.43
CA LYS A 89 -2.64 13.56 -0.07
C LYS A 89 -3.93 13.52 0.74
N TRP A 90 -4.72 14.59 0.75
CA TRP A 90 -5.96 14.67 1.53
C TRP A 90 -7.00 13.64 1.10
N HIS A 91 -7.07 13.38 -0.20
CA HIS A 91 -7.96 12.38 -0.77
C HIS A 91 -7.37 10.97 -0.76
N GLY A 92 -6.09 10.79 -0.39
CA GLY A 92 -5.42 9.49 -0.46
C GLY A 92 -5.36 8.90 -1.87
N ARG A 93 -5.36 9.74 -2.91
CA ARG A 93 -5.32 9.34 -4.33
C ARG A 93 -4.02 9.80 -4.99
N SER A 94 -3.66 9.21 -6.13
CA SER A 94 -2.51 9.68 -6.90
C SER A 94 -2.79 11.03 -7.56
N ARG A 95 -1.74 11.83 -7.81
CA ARG A 95 -1.85 13.10 -8.56
C ARG A 95 -2.58 12.90 -9.89
N GLY A 96 -2.18 11.89 -10.68
CA GLY A 96 -2.85 11.57 -11.94
C GLY A 96 -4.33 11.19 -11.77
N GLY A 97 -4.73 10.56 -10.67
CA GLY A 97 -6.12 10.27 -10.34
C GLY A 97 -6.94 11.52 -10.04
N ILE A 98 -6.37 12.48 -9.29
CA ILE A 98 -6.96 13.80 -9.04
C ILE A 98 -7.14 14.55 -10.37
N THR A 99 -6.07 14.69 -11.15
CA THR A 99 -6.08 15.45 -12.40
C THR A 99 -7.02 14.83 -13.43
N ALA A 100 -7.03 13.49 -13.58
CA ALA A 100 -8.00 12.81 -14.45
C ALA A 100 -9.45 13.03 -14.01
N ARG A 101 -9.72 13.13 -12.69
CA ARG A 101 -11.07 13.43 -12.22
C ARG A 101 -11.47 14.88 -12.47
N LEU A 102 -10.56 15.83 -12.26
CA LEU A 102 -10.78 17.24 -12.58
C LEU A 102 -11.07 17.46 -14.08
N VAL A 103 -10.39 16.73 -14.98
CA VAL A 103 -10.72 16.73 -16.41
C VAL A 103 -12.14 16.23 -16.66
N ARG A 104 -12.52 15.08 -16.05
CA ARG A 104 -13.88 14.51 -16.20
C ARG A 104 -14.97 15.43 -15.65
N LEU A 105 -14.64 16.23 -14.63
CA LEU A 105 -15.52 17.24 -14.05
C LEU A 105 -15.49 18.58 -14.79
N GLY A 106 -14.68 18.70 -15.85
CA GLY A 106 -14.58 19.91 -16.68
C GLY A 106 -13.91 21.09 -16.00
N ARG A 107 -13.10 20.87 -14.95
CA ARG A 107 -12.36 21.94 -14.26
C ARG A 107 -11.00 22.24 -14.87
N ILE A 108 -10.43 21.30 -15.61
CA ILE A 108 -9.16 21.47 -16.33
C ILE A 108 -9.25 20.79 -17.70
N GLU A 109 -8.48 21.28 -18.66
CA GLU A 109 -8.40 20.71 -19.99
C GLU A 109 -7.38 19.56 -20.03
N GLU A 110 -7.63 18.55 -20.89
CA GLU A 110 -6.77 17.37 -21.10
C GLU A 110 -5.39 17.72 -21.71
N GLY A 111 -5.14 18.99 -22.05
CA GLY A 111 -3.86 19.50 -22.54
C GLY A 111 -3.21 20.57 -21.66
N SER A 112 -3.80 20.86 -20.49
CA SER A 112 -3.26 21.86 -19.57
C SER A 112 -1.90 21.42 -19.01
N GLU A 113 -1.01 22.37 -18.68
CA GLU A 113 0.29 22.09 -18.02
C GLU A 113 0.13 21.28 -16.71
N ILE A 114 -1.04 21.46 -16.09
CA ILE A 114 -1.48 20.78 -14.88
C ILE A 114 -1.75 19.28 -15.15
N TYR A 115 -2.14 18.94 -16.36
CA TYR A 115 -2.42 17.57 -16.82
C TYR A 115 -1.21 16.92 -17.49
N ALA A 116 -0.46 16.15 -16.70
CA ALA A 116 0.47 15.17 -17.23
C ALA A 116 -0.25 13.84 -17.45
N LYS A 117 -0.40 13.39 -18.70
CA LYS A 117 -0.93 12.04 -18.99
C LYS A 117 -0.07 11.01 -18.25
N PRO A 118 -0.64 10.17 -17.36
CA PRO A 118 0.13 9.10 -16.75
C PRO A 118 0.58 8.15 -17.86
N LYS A 119 1.89 7.92 -17.98
CA LYS A 119 2.43 6.89 -18.88
C LYS A 119 1.86 5.55 -18.43
N ARG A 120 1.13 4.90 -19.32
CA ARG A 120 0.51 3.59 -19.08
C ARG A 120 1.62 2.55 -18.89
N GLY A 121 2.07 2.33 -17.65
CA GLY A 121 2.95 1.19 -17.34
C GLY A 121 4.13 1.37 -16.39
N GLU A 122 4.27 2.46 -15.62
CA GLU A 122 5.22 2.43 -14.49
C GLU A 122 4.57 1.70 -13.32
N LYS A 123 4.99 0.43 -13.18
CA LYS A 123 4.63 -0.52 -12.13
C LYS A 123 5.28 -0.16 -10.80
#